data_AF-A0A1S3JBC7-F1
#
_entry.id   AF-A0A1S3JBC7-F1
#
_cell.length_a   1.000
_cell.length_b   1.000
_cell.length_c   1.000
_cell.angle_alpha   90.00
_cell.angle_beta   90.00
_cell.angle_gamma   90.00
#
_symmetry.space_group_name_H-M   'P 1'
#
loop_
_entity.id
_entity.type
_entity.pdbx_description
1 polymer ?
#
loop_
_entity_poly.entity_id
_entity_poly.type
_entity_poly.pdbx_seq_one_letter_code
_entity_poly.pdbx_strand_id
1 'polypeptide(L)'
;MAGRLFSRRILNGVFFRSFSMKGINLKKGPHDYPVPTGSDHWRRKIRTLFKSMDTDGDGYVTKKDFELSAHRLTSYLNLNEKKAKEVLKMRLLAWEVVSKGKHDDCSISEDEYVSSIYDACSAYSELFIKIIISECDFADANDDGFITRDEHKAFFYGRGVPVKHSADVFKVLDTDGDGILSREEFIQGAVDFVFSEDENSPYVHFIGPLV
;
A
#
# COMPACT_ATOMS: atom_id res chain seq x y z
N MET A 1 -11.37 30.58 2.29
CA MET A 1 -10.37 30.56 1.20
C MET A 1 -8.99 30.28 1.78
N ALA A 2 -8.52 29.04 1.70
CA ALA A 2 -7.11 28.64 1.85
C ALA A 2 -6.99 27.15 1.50
N GLY A 3 -7.45 26.75 0.30
CA GLY A 3 -7.06 25.48 -0.28
C GLY A 3 -5.61 25.62 -0.72
N ARG A 4 -4.66 25.14 0.09
CA ARG A 4 -3.24 25.20 -0.26
C ARG A 4 -3.05 24.47 -1.58
N LEU A 5 -2.46 25.21 -2.51
CA LEU A 5 -2.01 24.72 -3.80
C LEU A 5 -1.05 23.56 -3.57
N PHE A 6 -1.53 22.33 -3.78
CA PHE A 6 -0.68 21.25 -4.24
C PHE A 6 0.16 21.79 -5.40
N SER A 7 1.48 21.61 -5.36
CA SER A 7 2.34 22.05 -6.46
C SER A 7 1.81 21.47 -7.77
N ARG A 8 1.20 22.31 -8.61
CA ARG A 8 0.65 21.94 -9.94
C ARG A 8 1.67 21.21 -10.84
N ARG A 9 2.96 21.27 -10.50
CA ARG A 9 4.04 20.53 -11.17
C ARG A 9 4.04 19.03 -10.88
N ILE A 10 3.65 18.60 -9.67
CA ILE A 10 3.60 17.18 -9.27
C ILE A 10 2.34 16.51 -9.85
N LEU A 11 1.24 17.27 -9.95
CA LEU A 11 -0.05 16.81 -10.47
C LEU A 11 -0.07 16.51 -11.99
N ASN A 12 0.79 17.15 -12.79
CA ASN A 12 0.65 17.15 -14.26
C ASN A 12 1.80 16.50 -15.05
N GLY A 13 2.87 16.00 -14.42
CA GLY A 13 4.07 15.55 -15.14
C GLY A 13 4.52 14.16 -14.74
N VAL A 14 4.38 13.18 -15.66
CA VAL A 14 4.95 11.80 -15.67
C VAL A 14 4.60 10.91 -14.47
N PHE A 15 4.67 11.45 -13.26
CA PHE A 15 4.35 10.89 -11.96
C PHE A 15 2.96 10.27 -11.82
N PHE A 16 1.91 10.92 -12.34
CA PHE A 16 0.56 10.35 -12.29
C PHE A 16 0.30 9.32 -13.40
N ARG A 17 1.19 9.19 -14.40
CA ARG A 17 1.05 8.13 -15.42
C ARG A 17 1.39 6.76 -14.85
N SER A 18 2.31 6.66 -13.88
CA SER A 18 2.60 5.40 -13.17
C SER A 18 1.48 4.99 -12.20
N PHE A 19 0.67 5.94 -11.72
CA PHE A 19 -0.48 5.68 -10.83
C PHE A 19 -1.83 5.73 -11.56
N SER A 20 -1.95 5.06 -12.71
CA SER A 20 -3.22 5.01 -13.47
C SER A 20 -3.95 3.69 -13.24
N MET A 21 -5.24 3.78 -12.89
CA MET A 21 -6.17 2.64 -12.98
C MET A 21 -6.50 2.25 -14.43
N LYS A 22 -6.10 3.04 -15.44
CA LYS A 22 -6.39 2.74 -16.84
C LYS A 22 -5.69 1.45 -17.24
N GLY A 23 -6.46 0.42 -17.52
CA GLY A 23 -5.96 -0.90 -17.91
C GLY A 23 -6.05 -1.96 -16.82
N ILE A 24 -6.28 -1.57 -15.56
CA ILE A 24 -6.44 -2.51 -14.44
C ILE A 24 -7.91 -2.93 -14.37
N ASN A 25 -8.17 -4.22 -14.55
CA ASN A 25 -9.53 -4.78 -14.54
C ASN A 25 -9.78 -5.60 -13.27
N LEU A 26 -10.33 -4.95 -12.24
CA LEU A 26 -10.65 -5.60 -10.96
C LEU A 26 -11.97 -6.35 -11.05
N LYS A 27 -12.05 -7.52 -10.38
CA LYS A 27 -13.31 -8.28 -10.22
C LYS A 27 -14.34 -7.48 -9.41
N LYS A 28 -13.88 -6.72 -8.42
CA LYS A 28 -14.63 -5.74 -7.63
C LYS A 28 -13.79 -4.50 -7.44
N GLY A 29 -14.22 -3.39 -8.02
CA GLY A 29 -13.63 -2.08 -7.79
C GLY A 29 -14.07 -1.47 -6.46
N PRO A 30 -13.47 -0.35 -6.04
CA PRO A 30 -13.82 0.32 -4.78
C PRO A 30 -15.32 0.62 -4.63
N HIS A 31 -15.98 1.06 -5.71
CA HIS A 31 -17.41 1.39 -5.72
C HIS A 31 -18.34 0.18 -5.62
N ASP A 32 -17.82 -1.05 -5.76
CA ASP A 32 -18.60 -2.28 -5.58
C ASP A 32 -18.70 -2.72 -4.11
N TYR A 33 -17.93 -2.08 -3.22
CA TYR A 33 -18.00 -2.29 -1.79
C TYR A 33 -18.88 -1.23 -1.12
N PRO A 34 -19.63 -1.58 -0.06
CA PRO A 34 -20.26 -0.58 0.77
C PRO A 34 -19.20 0.31 1.43
N VAL A 35 -19.57 1.55 1.75
CA VAL A 35 -18.72 2.40 2.60
C VAL A 35 -18.55 1.70 3.95
N PRO A 36 -17.31 1.52 4.45
CA PRO A 36 -17.08 0.91 5.75
C PRO A 36 -17.82 1.66 6.85
N THR A 37 -18.43 0.93 7.78
CA THR A 37 -19.11 1.54 8.94
C THR A 37 -18.13 1.96 10.03
N GLY A 38 -16.87 1.50 9.94
CA GLY A 38 -15.86 1.70 10.98
C GLY A 38 -16.00 0.70 12.12
N SER A 39 -16.50 -0.50 11.81
CA SER A 39 -16.64 -1.63 12.74
C SER A 39 -15.32 -1.99 13.42
N ASP A 40 -15.39 -2.72 14.54
CA ASP A 40 -14.19 -3.20 15.23
C ASP A 40 -13.32 -4.08 14.34
N HIS A 41 -13.93 -4.95 13.54
CA HIS A 41 -13.21 -5.78 12.56
C HIS A 41 -12.46 -4.92 11.55
N TRP A 42 -13.13 -3.94 10.93
CA TRP A 42 -12.49 -3.03 9.98
C TRP A 42 -11.36 -2.23 10.62
N ARG A 43 -11.56 -1.70 11.84
CA ARG A 43 -10.52 -0.98 12.57
C ARG A 43 -9.31 -1.86 12.83
N ARG A 44 -9.49 -3.13 13.17
CA ARG A 44 -8.37 -4.08 13.34
C ARG A 44 -7.59 -4.28 12.05
N LYS A 45 -8.26 -4.38 10.89
CA LYS A 45 -7.57 -4.41 9.58
C LYS A 45 -6.74 -3.14 9.35
N ILE A 46 -7.32 -1.96 9.55
CA ILE A 46 -6.60 -0.70 9.32
C ILE A 46 -5.47 -0.47 10.32
N ARG A 47 -5.62 -0.88 11.58
CA ARG A 47 -4.52 -0.89 12.58
C ARG A 47 -3.39 -1.84 12.18
N THR A 48 -3.72 -3.00 11.62
CA THR A 48 -2.72 -3.93 11.09
C THR A 48 -1.96 -3.31 9.92
N LEU A 49 -2.67 -2.61 9.02
CA LEU A 49 -2.04 -1.84 7.95
C LEU A 49 -1.16 -0.72 8.50
N PHE A 50 -1.61 0.05 9.50
CA PHE A 50 -0.80 1.07 10.16
C PHE A 50 0.51 0.50 10.69
N LYS A 51 0.47 -0.60 11.45
CA LYS A 51 1.70 -1.23 11.98
C LYS A 51 2.65 -1.75 10.89
N SER A 52 2.12 -2.11 9.72
CA SER A 52 2.98 -2.47 8.58
C SER A 52 3.58 -1.25 7.87
N MET A 53 3.04 -0.05 8.11
CA MET A 53 3.62 1.22 7.62
C MET A 53 4.65 1.75 8.60
N ASP A 54 4.38 1.68 9.92
CA ASP A 54 5.29 2.02 11.02
C ASP A 54 6.41 0.97 11.11
N THR A 55 7.47 1.19 10.34
CA THR A 55 8.47 0.17 10.00
C THR A 55 9.57 0.08 11.06
N ASP A 56 9.80 1.17 11.79
CA ASP A 56 10.71 1.20 12.94
C ASP A 56 9.99 0.98 14.29
N GLY A 57 8.65 1.00 14.32
CA GLY A 57 7.84 0.61 15.47
C GLY A 57 7.74 1.70 16.54
N ASP A 58 7.91 2.97 16.18
CA ASP A 58 7.87 4.09 17.11
C ASP A 58 6.45 4.58 17.42
N GLY A 59 5.43 3.99 16.79
CA GLY A 59 4.02 4.33 16.96
C GLY A 59 3.54 5.44 16.04
N TYR A 60 4.35 5.87 15.07
CA TYR A 60 4.02 6.88 14.08
C TYR A 60 4.45 6.45 12.68
N VAL A 61 3.70 6.89 11.67
CA VAL A 61 4.14 6.79 10.28
C VAL A 61 4.78 8.11 9.86
N THR A 62 6.04 8.03 9.45
CA THR A 62 6.90 9.15 9.07
C THR A 62 7.57 8.92 7.72
N LYS A 63 8.27 9.94 7.21
CA LYS A 63 9.13 9.79 6.01
C LYS A 63 10.19 8.69 6.18
N LYS A 64 10.75 8.57 7.39
CA LYS A 64 11.80 7.60 7.72
C LYS A 64 11.33 6.16 7.52
N ASP A 65 10.06 5.88 7.80
CA ASP A 65 9.48 4.55 7.56
C ASP A 65 9.47 4.17 6.09
N PHE A 66 9.14 5.12 5.20
CA PHE A 66 9.16 4.90 3.76
C PHE A 66 10.59 4.72 3.23
N GLU A 67 11.57 5.44 3.78
CA GLU A 67 12.99 5.28 3.47
C GLU A 67 13.50 3.90 3.95
N LEU A 68 13.13 3.52 5.18
CA LEU A 68 13.51 2.26 5.79
C LEU A 68 12.89 1.07 5.04
N SER A 69 11.63 1.17 4.62
CA SER A 69 10.96 0.12 3.86
C SER A 69 11.63 -0.08 2.49
N ALA A 70 11.99 1.01 1.81
CA ALA A 70 12.74 0.96 0.56
C ALA A 70 14.09 0.27 0.76
N HIS A 71 14.84 0.66 1.80
CA HIS A 71 16.14 0.09 2.10
C HIS A 71 16.05 -1.41 2.42
N ARG A 72 15.09 -1.82 3.25
CA ARG A 72 14.87 -3.23 3.61
C ARG A 72 14.53 -4.09 2.39
N LEU A 73 13.59 -3.64 1.55
CA LEU A 73 13.17 -4.40 0.35
C LEU A 73 14.31 -4.55 -0.66
N THR A 74 14.97 -3.44 -0.99
CA THR A 74 16.07 -3.42 -1.98
C THR A 74 17.26 -4.24 -1.52
N SER A 75 17.56 -4.23 -0.22
CA SER A 75 18.59 -5.09 0.39
C SER A 75 18.21 -6.57 0.34
N TYR A 76 16.95 -6.90 0.65
CA TYR A 76 16.47 -8.29 0.61
C TYR A 76 16.61 -8.91 -0.79
N LEU A 77 16.29 -8.13 -1.83
CA LEU A 77 16.37 -8.56 -3.22
C LEU A 77 17.77 -8.39 -3.85
N ASN A 78 18.74 -7.86 -3.10
CA ASN A 78 20.09 -7.54 -3.61
C ASN A 78 20.06 -6.68 -4.88
N LEU A 79 19.17 -5.68 -4.93
CA LEU A 79 19.05 -4.81 -6.09
C LEU A 79 20.28 -3.90 -6.23
N ASN A 80 20.63 -3.60 -7.48
CA ASN A 80 21.71 -2.66 -7.76
C ASN A 80 21.36 -1.21 -7.34
N GLU A 81 22.37 -0.36 -7.25
CA GLU A 81 22.22 1.03 -6.79
C GLU A 81 21.19 1.83 -7.61
N LYS A 82 21.13 1.60 -8.94
CA LYS A 82 20.18 2.28 -9.80
C LYS A 82 18.74 1.92 -9.41
N LYS A 83 18.43 0.63 -9.32
CA LYS A 83 17.10 0.14 -8.92
C LYS A 83 16.75 0.55 -7.48
N ALA A 84 17.71 0.51 -6.56
CA ALA A 84 17.50 0.98 -5.19
C ALA A 84 17.11 2.46 -5.12
N LYS A 85 17.74 3.32 -5.93
CA LYS A 85 17.36 4.74 -6.06
C LYS A 85 15.97 4.95 -6.66
N GLU A 86 15.58 4.11 -7.63
CA GLU A 86 14.25 4.14 -8.25
C GLU A 86 13.16 3.78 -7.23
N VAL A 87 13.35 2.71 -6.46
CA VAL A 87 12.44 2.29 -5.37
C VAL A 87 12.34 3.36 -4.29
N LEU A 88 13.47 3.89 -3.81
CA LEU A 88 13.48 4.95 -2.80
C LEU A 88 12.72 6.19 -3.28
N LYS A 89 12.96 6.60 -4.52
CA LYS A 89 12.24 7.73 -5.12
C LYS A 89 10.74 7.46 -5.07
N MET A 90 10.26 6.32 -5.57
CA MET A 90 8.84 5.99 -5.55
C MET A 90 8.24 5.96 -4.13
N ARG A 91 8.96 5.48 -3.12
CA ARG A 91 8.50 5.52 -1.72
C ARG A 91 8.39 6.93 -1.16
N LEU A 92 9.35 7.81 -1.43
CA LEU A 92 9.28 9.22 -1.00
C LEU A 92 8.09 9.96 -1.65
N LEU A 93 7.75 9.57 -2.87
CA LEU A 93 6.62 10.10 -3.61
C LEU A 93 5.28 9.63 -3.04
N ALA A 94 5.19 8.37 -2.61
CA ALA A 94 4.04 7.88 -1.85
C ALA A 94 3.90 8.62 -0.51
N TRP A 95 5.02 8.91 0.18
CA TRP A 95 5.01 9.71 1.41
C TRP A 95 4.45 11.12 1.20
N GLU A 96 4.82 11.84 0.13
CA GLU A 96 4.27 13.17 -0.17
C GLU A 96 2.74 13.16 -0.30
N VAL A 97 2.18 12.07 -0.85
CA VAL A 97 0.73 11.90 -0.98
C VAL A 97 0.09 11.61 0.38
N VAL A 98 0.65 10.67 1.14
CA VAL A 98 0.16 10.26 2.47
C VAL A 98 0.22 11.41 3.47
N SER A 99 1.31 12.18 3.48
CA SER A 99 1.48 13.36 4.32
C SER A 99 0.63 14.56 3.86
N LYS A 100 -0.06 14.45 2.71
CA LYS A 100 -0.83 15.54 2.07
C LYS A 100 0.02 16.79 1.83
N GLY A 101 1.31 16.59 1.53
CA GLY A 101 2.29 17.67 1.33
C GLY A 101 2.61 18.47 2.59
N LYS A 102 2.40 17.90 3.78
CA LYS A 102 2.92 18.47 5.03
C LYS A 102 4.46 18.42 5.05
N HIS A 103 5.06 19.17 5.97
CA HIS A 103 6.51 19.26 6.12
C HIS A 103 7.15 17.90 6.48
N ASP A 104 8.46 17.78 6.25
CA ASP A 104 9.24 16.54 6.47
C ASP A 104 9.25 16.07 7.95
N ASP A 105 8.87 16.93 8.90
CA ASP A 105 8.71 16.64 10.33
C ASP A 105 7.29 16.14 10.70
N CYS A 106 6.41 15.93 9.71
CA CYS A 106 5.10 15.37 9.95
C CYS A 106 5.21 13.90 10.38
N SER A 107 4.57 13.58 11.50
CA SER A 107 4.24 12.23 11.90
C SER A 107 2.73 12.01 11.78
N ILE A 108 2.32 10.77 11.55
CA ILE A 108 0.92 10.37 11.50
C ILE A 108 0.73 9.32 12.58
N SER A 109 -0.08 9.64 13.59
CA SER A 109 -0.47 8.69 14.64
C SER A 109 -1.43 7.62 14.10
N GLU A 110 -1.58 6.51 14.85
CA GLU A 110 -2.52 5.45 14.49
C GLU A 110 -3.95 5.96 14.32
N ASP A 111 -4.44 6.81 15.23
CA ASP A 111 -5.80 7.36 15.17
C ASP A 111 -6.00 8.27 13.96
N GLU A 112 -5.02 9.13 13.65
CA GLU A 112 -5.04 9.96 12.45
C GLU A 112 -5.03 9.10 11.18
N TYR A 113 -4.23 8.03 11.17
CA TYR A 113 -4.17 7.09 10.05
C TYR A 113 -5.52 6.43 9.84
N VAL A 114 -6.10 5.80 10.87
CA VAL A 114 -7.41 5.12 10.80
C VAL A 114 -8.50 6.10 10.34
N SER A 115 -8.54 7.31 10.90
CA SER A 115 -9.51 8.33 10.47
C SER A 115 -9.30 8.71 9.00
N SER A 116 -8.05 8.87 8.55
CA SER A 116 -7.76 9.25 7.17
C SER A 116 -8.16 8.18 6.15
N ILE A 117 -8.03 6.90 6.50
CA ILE A 117 -8.47 5.79 5.66
C ILE A 117 -9.99 5.73 5.62
N TYR A 118 -10.67 5.94 6.76
CA TYR A 118 -12.13 5.99 6.81
C TYR A 118 -12.69 7.07 5.90
N ASP A 119 -12.14 8.29 5.99
CA ASP A 119 -12.54 9.42 5.15
C ASP A 119 -12.26 9.13 3.67
N ALA A 120 -11.13 8.51 3.36
CA ALA A 120 -10.76 8.15 1.99
C ALA A 120 -11.70 7.09 1.39
N CYS A 121 -12.08 6.07 2.17
CA CYS A 121 -13.07 5.08 1.74
C CYS A 121 -14.45 5.70 1.53
N SER A 122 -14.89 6.53 2.49
CA SER A 122 -16.19 7.23 2.42
C SER A 122 -16.31 8.15 1.21
N ALA A 123 -15.20 8.78 0.82
CA ALA A 123 -15.13 9.65 -0.34
C ALA A 123 -14.80 8.93 -1.65
N TYR A 124 -14.56 7.61 -1.63
CA TYR A 124 -13.97 6.84 -2.73
C TYR A 124 -12.77 7.57 -3.37
N SER A 125 -11.87 8.04 -2.52
CA SER A 125 -10.78 8.93 -2.90
C SER A 125 -9.90 8.31 -3.98
N GLU A 126 -9.91 8.88 -5.19
CA GLU A 126 -9.01 8.46 -6.27
C GLU A 126 -7.54 8.55 -5.86
N LEU A 127 -7.19 9.50 -5.00
CA LEU A 127 -5.83 9.64 -4.49
C LEU A 127 -5.43 8.46 -3.60
N PHE A 128 -6.39 7.94 -2.83
CA PHE A 128 -6.16 6.76 -1.99
C PHE A 128 -6.01 5.49 -2.83
N ILE A 129 -6.80 5.34 -3.90
CA ILE A 129 -6.62 4.24 -4.85
C ILE A 129 -5.23 4.29 -5.49
N LYS A 130 -4.69 5.48 -5.76
CA LYS A 130 -3.32 5.64 -6.27
C LYS A 130 -2.26 5.23 -5.25
N ILE A 131 -2.51 5.41 -3.95
CA ILE A 131 -1.63 4.85 -2.91
C ILE A 131 -1.65 3.32 -2.97
N ILE A 132 -2.82 2.68 -3.11
CA ILE A 132 -2.90 1.21 -3.26
C ILE A 132 -2.08 0.73 -4.47
N ILE A 133 -2.18 1.42 -5.62
CA ILE A 133 -1.37 1.11 -6.81
C ILE A 133 0.13 1.27 -6.50
N SER A 134 0.52 2.31 -5.76
CA SER A 134 1.92 2.50 -5.37
C SER A 134 2.47 1.41 -4.48
N GLU A 135 1.62 0.77 -3.67
CA GLU A 135 2.02 -0.39 -2.88
C GLU A 135 2.22 -1.63 -3.75
N CYS A 136 1.43 -1.78 -4.83
CA CYS A 136 1.66 -2.80 -5.85
C CYS A 136 2.99 -2.57 -6.58
N ASP A 137 3.26 -1.33 -7.00
CA ASP A 137 4.54 -0.95 -7.64
C ASP A 137 5.73 -1.17 -6.69
N PHE A 138 5.52 -1.03 -5.39
CA PHE A 138 6.56 -1.32 -4.40
C PHE A 138 6.81 -2.81 -4.22
N ALA A 139 5.78 -3.64 -4.34
CA ALA A 139 5.94 -5.09 -4.34
C ALA A 139 6.58 -5.60 -5.65
N ASP A 140 6.23 -5.03 -6.81
CA ASP A 140 6.84 -5.30 -8.12
C ASP A 140 8.16 -4.52 -8.27
N ALA A 141 9.18 -4.99 -7.56
CA ALA A 141 10.45 -4.29 -7.44
C ALA A 141 11.25 -4.23 -8.76
N ASN A 142 11.01 -5.17 -9.66
CA ASN A 142 11.72 -5.26 -10.93
C ASN A 142 11.01 -4.48 -12.07
N ASP A 143 9.71 -4.14 -11.90
CA ASP A 143 8.84 -3.41 -12.83
C ASP A 143 8.53 -4.20 -14.12
N ASP A 144 8.29 -5.51 -13.98
CA ASP A 144 7.87 -6.40 -15.08
C ASP A 144 6.35 -6.60 -15.16
N GLY A 145 5.59 -5.99 -14.24
CA GLY A 145 4.15 -6.08 -14.16
C GLY A 145 3.65 -7.25 -13.32
N PHE A 146 4.54 -8.00 -12.68
CA PHE A 146 4.19 -9.14 -11.86
C PHE A 146 4.96 -9.15 -10.53
N ILE A 147 4.42 -9.86 -9.55
CA ILE A 147 5.05 -10.00 -8.24
C ILE A 147 5.35 -11.48 -8.02
N THR A 148 6.64 -11.82 -8.05
CA THR A 148 7.11 -13.16 -7.72
C THR A 148 7.00 -13.45 -6.22
N ARG A 149 7.13 -14.73 -5.84
CA ARG A 149 7.14 -15.13 -4.42
C ARG A 149 8.24 -14.45 -3.62
N ASP A 150 9.41 -14.23 -4.21
CA ASP A 150 10.54 -13.59 -3.52
C ASP A 150 10.36 -12.07 -3.40
N GLU A 151 9.76 -11.43 -4.40
CA GLU A 151 9.32 -10.03 -4.31
C GLU A 151 8.23 -9.84 -3.26
N HIS A 152 7.25 -10.73 -3.17
CA HIS A 152 6.23 -10.67 -2.13
C HIS A 152 6.81 -10.89 -0.71
N LYS A 153 7.83 -11.74 -0.56
CA LYS A 153 8.58 -11.87 0.71
C LYS A 153 9.35 -10.58 1.02
N ALA A 154 9.98 -9.98 0.02
CA ALA A 154 10.71 -8.72 0.16
C ALA A 154 9.78 -7.57 0.53
N PHE A 155 8.56 -7.55 -0.02
CA PHE A 155 7.48 -6.64 0.38
C PHE A 155 7.13 -6.81 1.87
N PHE A 156 6.87 -8.03 2.32
CA PHE A 156 6.61 -8.32 3.75
C PHE A 156 7.77 -7.85 4.65
N TYR A 157 9.00 -8.22 4.29
CA TYR A 157 10.20 -7.81 5.03
C TYR A 157 10.38 -6.29 5.05
N GLY A 158 10.16 -5.63 3.92
CA GLY A 158 10.21 -4.18 3.76
C GLY A 158 9.22 -3.46 4.67
N ARG A 159 8.01 -4.02 4.81
CA ARG A 159 6.91 -3.53 5.66
C ARG A 159 7.02 -3.96 7.13
N GLY A 160 8.12 -4.61 7.53
CA GLY A 160 8.28 -5.12 8.90
C GLY A 160 7.34 -6.27 9.27
N VAL A 161 6.64 -6.87 8.30
CA VAL A 161 5.75 -8.01 8.51
C VAL A 161 6.59 -9.29 8.49
N PRO A 162 6.40 -10.24 9.44
CA PRO A 162 7.16 -11.48 9.43
C PRO A 162 7.00 -12.27 8.12
N VAL A 163 8.11 -12.52 7.43
CA VAL A 163 8.15 -13.17 6.11
C VAL A 163 7.46 -14.54 6.07
N LYS A 164 7.39 -15.25 7.22
CA LYS A 164 6.69 -16.53 7.34
C LYS A 164 5.21 -16.47 6.92
N HIS A 165 4.57 -15.29 7.00
CA HIS A 165 3.17 -15.11 6.59
C HIS A 165 3.01 -14.87 5.09
N SER A 166 4.09 -14.51 4.39
CA SER A 166 4.07 -14.16 2.97
C SER A 166 3.54 -15.32 2.11
N ALA A 167 3.88 -16.57 2.42
CA ALA A 167 3.49 -17.73 1.63
C ALA A 167 1.98 -17.99 1.64
N ASP A 168 1.34 -17.90 2.81
CA ASP A 168 -0.10 -18.12 2.95
C ASP A 168 -0.90 -17.01 2.26
N VAL A 169 -0.46 -15.76 2.44
CA VAL A 169 -1.07 -14.60 1.78
C VAL A 169 -0.92 -14.69 0.26
N PHE A 170 0.28 -15.01 -0.22
CA PHE A 170 0.55 -15.16 -1.65
C PHE A 170 -0.41 -16.18 -2.29
N LYS A 171 -0.58 -17.34 -1.65
CA LYS A 171 -1.48 -18.39 -2.14
C LYS A 171 -2.94 -17.94 -2.23
N VAL A 172 -3.35 -17.02 -1.36
CA VAL A 172 -4.71 -16.45 -1.39
C VAL A 172 -4.86 -15.41 -2.51
N LEU A 173 -3.82 -14.63 -2.78
CA LEU A 173 -3.81 -13.62 -3.84
C LEU A 173 -3.70 -14.23 -5.24
N ASP A 174 -2.96 -15.33 -5.38
CA ASP A 174 -2.74 -16.10 -6.60
C ASP A 174 -4.02 -16.89 -6.95
N THR A 175 -4.99 -16.20 -7.57
CA THR A 175 -6.34 -16.72 -7.77
C THR A 175 -6.48 -17.64 -8.97
N ASP A 176 -5.60 -17.50 -9.96
CA ASP A 176 -5.52 -18.41 -11.10
C ASP A 176 -4.51 -19.55 -10.89
N GLY A 177 -3.64 -19.45 -9.88
CA GLY A 177 -2.74 -20.51 -9.45
C GLY A 177 -1.51 -20.67 -10.35
N ASP A 178 -1.13 -19.65 -11.10
CA ASP A 178 0.02 -19.67 -12.00
C ASP A 178 1.37 -19.51 -11.28
N GLY A 179 1.33 -19.17 -9.98
CA GLY A 179 2.48 -19.07 -9.10
C GLY A 179 3.16 -17.69 -9.08
N ILE A 180 2.56 -16.68 -9.69
CA ILE A 180 3.02 -15.29 -9.81
C ILE A 180 1.82 -14.34 -9.65
N LEU A 181 1.94 -13.23 -8.90
CA LEU A 181 0.77 -12.34 -8.77
C LEU A 181 0.76 -11.33 -9.91
N SER A 182 -0.36 -11.25 -10.60
CA SER A 182 -0.66 -10.10 -11.45
C SER A 182 -0.91 -8.84 -10.61
N ARG A 183 -0.81 -7.67 -11.25
CA ARG A 183 -1.19 -6.40 -10.61
C ARG A 183 -2.64 -6.40 -10.15
N GLU A 184 -3.52 -6.96 -10.98
CA GLU A 184 -4.96 -7.07 -10.70
C GLU A 184 -5.22 -7.87 -9.44
N GLU A 185 -4.53 -8.99 -9.23
CA GLU A 185 -4.71 -9.84 -8.04
C GLU A 185 -4.24 -9.16 -6.77
N PHE A 186 -3.05 -8.54 -6.81
CA PHE A 186 -2.52 -7.82 -5.65
C PHE A 186 -3.43 -6.63 -5.28
N ILE A 187 -3.82 -5.82 -6.28
CA ILE A 187 -4.68 -4.66 -6.08
C ILE A 187 -6.07 -5.09 -5.64
N GLN A 188 -6.62 -6.19 -6.18
CA GLN A 188 -7.92 -6.70 -5.75
C GLN A 188 -7.91 -7.07 -4.28
N GLY A 189 -6.87 -7.77 -3.81
CA GLY A 189 -6.71 -8.12 -2.40
C GLY A 189 -6.55 -6.90 -1.50
N ALA A 190 -5.76 -5.91 -1.92
CA ALA A 190 -5.58 -4.66 -1.18
C ALA A 190 -6.88 -3.84 -1.08
N VAL A 191 -7.63 -3.72 -2.18
CA VAL A 191 -8.92 -3.03 -2.23
C VAL A 191 -9.94 -3.73 -1.32
N ASP A 192 -10.07 -5.06 -1.40
CA ASP A 192 -10.97 -5.80 -0.53
C ASP A 192 -10.58 -5.63 0.95
N PHE A 193 -9.30 -5.77 1.28
CA PHE A 193 -8.80 -5.62 2.64
C PHE A 193 -9.20 -4.26 3.25
N VAL A 194 -9.14 -3.17 2.48
CA VAL A 194 -9.45 -1.83 2.97
C VAL A 194 -10.95 -1.51 2.95
N PHE A 195 -11.70 -1.94 1.94
CA PHE A 195 -13.10 -1.54 1.75
C PHE A 195 -14.12 -2.54 2.32
N SER A 196 -13.80 -3.82 2.38
CA SER A 196 -14.73 -4.84 2.87
C SER A 196 -14.84 -4.81 4.41
N GLU A 197 -16.01 -5.14 4.95
CA GLU A 197 -16.17 -5.50 6.38
C GLU A 197 -16.57 -6.98 6.54
N ASP A 198 -16.51 -7.78 5.46
CA ASP A 198 -16.79 -9.22 5.51
C ASP A 198 -15.63 -9.98 6.17
N GLU A 199 -15.87 -10.50 7.37
CA GLU A 199 -14.89 -11.28 8.13
C GLU A 199 -14.53 -12.62 7.47
N ASN A 200 -15.34 -13.08 6.51
CA ASN A 200 -15.10 -14.31 5.75
C ASN A 200 -14.37 -14.05 4.43
N SER A 201 -14.04 -12.80 4.11
CA SER A 201 -13.27 -12.50 2.90
C SER A 201 -11.92 -13.24 2.96
N PRO A 202 -11.49 -13.87 1.84
CA PRO A 202 -10.18 -14.49 1.80
C PRO A 202 -9.05 -13.47 2.05
N TYR A 203 -9.28 -12.20 1.73
CA TYR A 203 -8.27 -11.14 1.81
C TYR A 203 -8.14 -10.50 3.20
N VAL A 204 -8.84 -10.99 4.23
CA VAL A 204 -8.77 -10.47 5.62
C VAL A 204 -7.34 -10.41 6.16
N HIS A 205 -6.45 -11.29 5.69
CA HIS A 205 -5.04 -11.36 6.11
C HIS A 205 -4.05 -10.82 5.08
N PHE A 206 -4.47 -9.90 4.20
CA PHE A 206 -3.63 -9.33 3.13
C PHE A 206 -2.23 -8.89 3.58
N ILE A 207 -2.10 -8.36 4.81
CA ILE A 207 -0.81 -7.92 5.37
C ILE A 207 -0.38 -8.73 6.60
N GLY A 208 -0.86 -9.98 6.70
CA GLY A 208 -0.59 -10.90 7.81
C GLY A 208 -1.73 -10.95 8.85
N PRO A 209 -1.48 -11.61 10.00
CA PRO A 209 -2.46 -11.73 11.08
C PRO A 209 -2.89 -10.38 11.63
N LEU A 210 -4.20 -10.24 11.93
CA LEU A 210 -4.75 -8.99 12.47
C LEU A 210 -4.31 -8.76 13.92
N VAL A 211 -3.96 -7.51 14.23
CA VAL A 211 -3.63 -7.05 15.59
C VAL A 211 -4.84 -6.54 16.38
#